data_AF-A0A7Y3JFX3-F1
#
_entry.id   AF-A0A7Y3JFX3-F1
#
_cell.length_a   1.000
_cell.length_b   1.000
_cell.length_c   1.000
_cell.angle_alpha   90.00
_cell.angle_beta   90.00
_cell.angle_gamma   90.00
#
_symmetry.space_group_name_H-M   'P 1'
#
loop_
_entity.id
_entity.type
_entity.pdbx_description
1 polymer ?
#
loop_
_entity_poly.entity_id
_entity_poly.type
_entity_poly.pdbx_seq_one_letter_code
_entity_poly.pdbx_strand_id
1 'polypeptide(L)'
;MAEENFLERARRLFRQGRADQVLSLLEPQIFRYRDDPEFYRFLAAACLEVHDWNGAKTYLERLDQLFDGEDPDTRLALAACQARNSDWTGAISSWLSVLDINPRSRLARRGLVGLRRALAANRAAVWVRSPEFKHCVPTLIRKGLPPQWASRVVFVVVLAGAAMGVYLGWDFVHKKDASPEPAKVAQTPERPGPAEPSLGTLPVVQSDGLWTITLTDSEVRKTWAEAQNYFQEYRDSLARREINKLLLSNASESIKQRARGLIPFLRAPDFTTFHDNVDYSVVRQNPDLYEGCAVRWKGVVSNLVSGKTRITFDLLLGFQNGQVVEGIVPVVLKFAAILRDSQILDVLGTIEKGPKGTWMLHGVAIQEDGFKLPSHNE
;
A
#
# COMPACT_ATOMS: atom_id res chain seq x y z
N MET A 1 -42.19 9.46 7.30
CA MET A 1 -42.23 9.76 5.84
C MET A 1 -42.32 11.25 5.50
N ALA A 2 -42.99 12.12 6.28
CA ALA A 2 -42.99 13.57 5.98
C ALA A 2 -41.71 14.30 6.46
N GLU A 3 -40.98 13.75 7.43
CA GLU A 3 -39.84 14.40 8.11
C GLU A 3 -38.55 14.36 7.30
N GLU A 4 -38.23 13.24 6.66
CA GLU A 4 -37.07 13.12 5.75
C GLU A 4 -37.17 14.06 4.55
N ASN A 5 -38.39 14.32 4.06
CA ASN A 5 -38.63 15.17 2.89
C ASN A 5 -38.23 16.64 3.13
N PHE A 6 -38.24 17.11 4.39
CA PHE A 6 -37.94 18.50 4.71
C PHE A 6 -36.44 18.80 4.70
N LEU A 7 -35.64 17.98 5.38
CA LEU A 7 -34.18 18.07 5.36
C LEU A 7 -33.61 17.78 3.96
N GLU A 8 -34.23 16.85 3.21
CA GLU A 8 -33.86 16.61 1.81
C GLU A 8 -34.14 17.82 0.91
N ARG A 9 -35.25 18.52 1.14
CA ARG A 9 -35.56 19.76 0.42
C ARG A 9 -34.56 20.86 0.75
N ALA A 10 -34.20 21.04 2.03
CA ALA A 10 -33.13 21.95 2.45
C ALA A 10 -31.79 21.59 1.81
N ARG A 11 -31.42 20.30 1.81
CA ARG A 11 -30.22 19.77 1.15
C ARG A 11 -30.20 20.08 -0.35
N ARG A 12 -31.34 19.96 -1.03
CA ARG A 12 -31.48 20.29 -2.45
C ARG A 12 -31.30 21.78 -2.71
N LEU A 13 -31.93 22.65 -1.91
CA LEU A 13 -31.80 24.10 -2.00
C LEU A 13 -30.35 24.56 -1.72
N PHE A 14 -29.71 23.96 -0.71
CA PHE A 14 -28.31 24.26 -0.38
C PHE A 14 -27.36 23.88 -1.52
N ARG A 15 -27.55 22.73 -2.17
CA ARG A 15 -26.77 22.32 -3.36
C ARG A 15 -26.97 23.25 -4.55
N GLN A 16 -28.12 23.91 -4.65
CA GLN A 16 -28.41 24.92 -5.67
C GLN A 16 -27.80 26.30 -5.35
N GLY A 17 -27.09 26.45 -4.22
CA GLY A 17 -26.52 27.71 -3.77
C GLY A 17 -27.55 28.71 -3.23
N ARG A 18 -28.79 28.27 -2.99
CA ARG A 18 -29.89 29.14 -2.53
C ARG A 18 -29.96 29.14 -1.00
N ALA A 19 -28.92 29.65 -0.36
CA ALA A 19 -28.77 29.62 1.10
C ALA A 19 -29.87 30.41 1.83
N ASP A 20 -30.30 31.56 1.31
CA ASP A 20 -31.37 32.37 1.91
C ASP A 20 -32.70 31.60 2.02
N GLN A 21 -32.97 30.74 1.03
CA GLN A 21 -34.17 29.92 1.01
C GLN A 21 -34.09 28.73 1.97
N VAL A 22 -32.88 28.27 2.26
CA VAL A 22 -32.65 27.27 3.31
C VAL A 22 -32.95 27.88 4.67
N LEU A 23 -32.48 29.09 4.95
CA LEU A 23 -32.78 29.81 6.20
C LEU A 23 -34.29 30.04 6.36
N SER A 24 -34.93 30.61 5.34
CA SER A 24 -36.38 30.86 5.33
C SER A 24 -37.22 29.59 5.53
N LEU A 25 -36.71 28.44 5.07
CA LEU A 25 -37.37 27.16 5.24
C LEU A 25 -37.14 26.61 6.65
N LEU A 26 -35.90 26.62 7.15
CA LEU A 26 -35.50 25.92 8.37
C LEU A 26 -35.78 26.72 9.66
N GLU A 27 -35.57 28.05 9.68
CA GLU A 27 -35.70 28.87 10.89
C GLU A 27 -37.06 28.75 11.61
N PRO A 28 -38.23 28.71 10.92
CA PRO A 28 -39.51 28.52 11.59
C PRO A 28 -39.66 27.18 12.32
N GLN A 29 -38.80 26.19 12.00
CA GLN A 29 -38.88 24.83 12.54
C GLN A 29 -37.88 24.56 13.68
N ILE A 30 -37.19 25.58 14.20
CA ILE A 30 -36.17 25.43 15.26
C ILE A 30 -36.72 24.68 16.49
N PHE A 31 -37.95 24.98 16.92
CA PHE A 31 -38.55 24.30 18.07
C PHE A 31 -38.82 22.81 17.82
N ARG A 32 -39.09 22.44 16.56
CA ARG A 32 -39.38 21.06 16.17
C ARG A 32 -38.13 20.20 16.10
N TYR A 33 -37.00 20.77 15.63
CA TYR A 33 -35.74 20.05 15.40
C TYR A 33 -34.65 20.45 16.41
N ARG A 34 -35.04 20.82 17.63
CA ARG A 34 -34.13 21.36 18.67
C ARG A 34 -32.97 20.43 19.10
N ASP A 35 -33.11 19.14 18.85
CA ASP A 35 -32.18 18.07 19.25
C ASP A 35 -31.56 17.38 18.02
N ASP A 36 -31.85 17.85 16.79
CA ASP A 36 -31.31 17.27 15.56
C ASP A 36 -30.02 18.01 15.12
N PRO A 37 -28.86 17.35 15.14
CA PRO A 37 -27.60 17.97 14.76
C PRO A 37 -27.48 18.25 13.25
N GLU A 38 -28.11 17.46 12.37
CA GLU A 38 -28.07 17.75 10.92
C GLU A 38 -28.81 19.05 10.61
N PHE A 39 -29.93 19.29 11.29
CA PHE A 39 -30.71 20.52 11.15
C PHE A 39 -29.87 21.77 11.46
N TYR A 40 -29.19 21.80 12.60
CA TYR A 40 -28.32 22.93 12.99
C TYR A 40 -27.10 23.05 12.07
N ARG A 41 -26.56 21.94 11.56
CA ARG A 41 -25.47 21.97 10.58
C ARG A 41 -25.90 22.65 9.27
N PHE A 42 -27.14 22.43 8.79
CA PHE A 42 -27.68 23.14 7.62
C PHE A 42 -27.91 24.64 7.87
N LEU A 43 -28.44 25.01 9.03
CA LEU A 43 -28.61 26.42 9.41
C LEU A 43 -27.26 27.15 9.48
N ALA A 44 -26.29 26.58 10.21
CA ALA A 44 -24.95 27.15 10.32
C ALA A 44 -24.26 27.29 8.95
N ALA A 45 -24.33 26.25 8.12
CA ALA A 45 -23.75 26.29 6.77
C ALA A 45 -24.42 27.36 5.87
N ALA A 46 -25.74 27.51 5.96
CA ALA A 46 -26.46 28.53 5.21
C ALA A 46 -26.09 29.95 5.68
N CYS A 47 -26.02 30.19 6.98
CA CYS A 47 -25.57 31.48 7.54
C CYS A 47 -24.14 31.84 7.08
N LEU A 48 -23.21 30.88 7.03
CA LEU A 48 -21.83 31.12 6.56
C LEU A 48 -21.79 31.54 5.07
N GLU A 49 -22.63 30.93 4.22
CA GLU A 49 -22.73 31.27 2.80
C GLU A 49 -23.36 32.65 2.58
N VAL A 50 -24.35 33.03 3.41
CA VAL A 50 -24.99 34.37 3.41
C VAL A 50 -24.10 35.43 4.07
N HIS A 51 -22.98 35.02 4.68
CA HIS A 51 -22.06 35.88 5.45
C HIS A 51 -22.69 36.48 6.72
N ASP A 52 -23.73 35.85 7.26
CA ASP A 52 -24.24 36.13 8.60
C ASP A 52 -23.44 35.34 9.65
N TRP A 53 -22.32 35.92 10.08
CA TRP A 53 -21.39 35.32 11.04
C TRP A 53 -21.97 35.22 12.45
N ASN A 54 -22.91 36.11 12.81
CA ASN A 54 -23.51 36.12 14.14
C ASN A 54 -24.56 35.02 14.26
N GLY A 55 -25.44 34.89 13.28
CA GLY A 55 -26.38 33.76 13.20
C GLY A 55 -25.64 32.42 13.13
N ALA A 56 -24.59 32.34 12.29
CA ALA A 56 -23.75 31.15 12.20
C ALA A 56 -23.16 30.76 13.55
N LYS A 57 -22.62 31.71 14.32
CA LYS A 57 -22.04 31.46 15.65
C LYS A 57 -23.07 30.82 16.58
N THR A 58 -24.28 31.37 16.68
CA THR A 58 -25.33 30.83 17.58
C THR A 58 -25.71 29.39 17.22
N TYR A 59 -25.87 29.09 15.93
CA TYR A 59 -26.18 27.72 15.50
C TYR A 59 -25.00 26.76 15.68
N LEU A 60 -23.76 27.23 15.51
CA LEU A 60 -22.55 26.44 15.75
C LEU A 60 -22.32 26.14 17.23
N GLU A 61 -22.59 27.09 18.13
CA GLU A 61 -22.53 26.86 19.58
C GLU A 61 -23.55 25.80 20.00
N ARG A 62 -24.76 25.86 19.45
CA ARG A 62 -25.77 24.81 19.67
C ARG A 62 -25.32 23.46 19.11
N LEU A 63 -24.68 23.45 17.94
CA LEU A 63 -24.16 22.24 17.32
C LEU A 63 -23.01 21.62 18.14
N ASP A 64 -22.11 22.46 18.68
CA ASP A 64 -21.02 22.04 19.55
C ASP A 64 -21.55 21.42 20.85
N GLN A 65 -22.63 21.98 21.43
CA GLN A 65 -23.34 21.38 22.58
C GLN A 65 -23.96 20.02 22.27
N LEU A 66 -24.48 19.81 21.06
CA LEU A 66 -25.12 18.54 20.67
C LEU A 66 -24.09 17.43 20.42
N PHE A 67 -22.86 17.78 20.03
CA PHE A 67 -21.77 16.84 19.79
C PHE A 67 -20.80 16.71 20.97
N ASP A 68 -21.07 17.36 22.11
CA ASP A 68 -20.13 17.48 23.25
C ASP A 68 -18.72 17.95 22.81
N GLY A 69 -18.67 18.68 21.70
CA GLY A 69 -17.45 19.17 21.06
C GLY A 69 -16.54 18.12 20.42
N GLU A 70 -17.05 16.94 20.07
CA GLU A 70 -16.26 15.95 19.34
C GLU A 70 -16.07 16.30 17.85
N ASP A 71 -16.96 17.11 17.26
CA ASP A 71 -16.93 17.42 15.82
C ASP A 71 -15.89 18.52 15.47
N PRO A 72 -14.76 18.15 14.82
CA PRO A 72 -13.69 19.11 14.53
C PRO A 72 -14.12 20.17 13.51
N ASP A 73 -15.02 19.87 12.58
CA ASP A 73 -15.46 20.82 11.54
C ASP A 73 -16.34 21.92 12.14
N THR A 74 -17.18 21.56 13.12
CA THR A 74 -17.99 22.51 13.89
C THR A 74 -17.12 23.48 14.69
N ARG A 75 -16.12 22.97 15.42
CA ARG A 75 -15.16 23.82 16.18
C ARG A 75 -14.30 24.70 15.30
N LEU A 76 -13.87 24.20 14.13
CA LEU A 76 -13.16 25.00 13.13
C LEU A 76 -14.00 26.17 12.62
N ALA A 77 -15.28 25.94 12.34
CA ALA A 77 -16.21 26.98 11.90
C ALA A 77 -16.49 27.99 13.02
N LEU A 78 -16.66 27.50 14.26
CA LEU A 78 -16.88 28.34 15.44
C LEU A 78 -15.68 29.26 15.70
N ALA A 79 -14.46 28.73 15.62
CA ALA A 79 -13.22 29.49 15.74
C ALA A 79 -13.13 30.61 14.68
N ALA A 80 -13.53 30.32 13.44
CA ALA A 80 -13.58 31.31 12.38
C ALA A 80 -14.61 32.42 12.66
N CYS A 81 -15.78 32.08 13.20
CA CYS A 81 -16.81 33.05 13.59
C CYS A 81 -16.34 33.92 14.78
N GLN A 82 -15.69 33.32 15.79
CA GLN A 82 -15.10 34.04 16.92
C GLN A 82 -14.03 35.03 16.46
N ALA A 83 -13.14 34.63 15.55
CA ALA A 83 -12.17 35.52 14.94
C ALA A 83 -12.83 36.67 14.16
N ARG A 84 -13.97 36.41 13.50
CA ARG A 84 -14.74 37.46 12.81
C ARG A 84 -15.33 38.49 13.77
N ASN A 85 -15.73 38.04 14.96
CA ASN A 85 -16.31 38.87 16.01
C ASN A 85 -15.25 39.52 16.92
N SER A 86 -13.98 39.47 16.52
CA SER A 86 -12.83 40.00 17.29
C SER A 86 -12.59 39.32 18.65
N ASP A 87 -13.17 38.15 18.88
CA ASP A 87 -12.85 37.29 20.03
C ASP A 87 -11.63 36.42 19.69
N TRP A 88 -10.44 37.04 19.78
CA TRP A 88 -9.18 36.42 19.43
C TRP A 88 -8.81 35.26 20.35
N THR A 89 -9.09 35.43 21.64
CA THR A 89 -8.83 34.44 22.69
C THR A 89 -9.67 33.18 22.49
N GLY A 90 -10.98 33.36 22.26
CA GLY A 90 -11.89 32.25 21.94
C GLY A 90 -11.44 31.54 20.68
N ALA A 91 -11.16 32.28 19.60
CA ALA A 91 -10.72 31.70 18.33
C ALA A 91 -9.43 30.85 18.46
N ILE A 92 -8.43 31.35 19.19
CA ILE A 92 -7.18 30.62 19.43
C ILE A 92 -7.45 29.34 20.22
N SER A 93 -8.23 29.41 21.29
CA SER A 93 -8.58 28.24 22.11
C SER A 93 -9.31 27.17 21.30
N SER A 94 -10.28 27.57 20.49
CA SER A 94 -11.06 26.68 19.62
C SER A 94 -10.17 26.00 18.57
N TRP A 95 -9.26 26.72 17.91
CA TRP A 95 -8.33 26.09 16.96
C TRP A 95 -7.31 25.16 17.63
N LEU A 96 -6.86 25.46 18.84
CA LEU A 96 -5.98 24.57 19.60
C LEU A 96 -6.71 23.28 19.98
N SER A 97 -7.95 23.38 20.48
CA SER A 97 -8.76 22.21 20.81
C SER A 97 -8.98 21.27 19.61
N VAL A 98 -9.05 21.83 18.39
CA VAL A 98 -9.11 21.03 17.15
C VAL A 98 -7.78 20.35 16.85
N LEU A 99 -6.65 21.00 17.14
CA LEU A 99 -5.32 20.39 16.94
C LEU A 99 -5.03 19.28 17.95
N ASP A 100 -5.61 19.37 19.15
CA ASP A 100 -5.53 18.31 20.16
C ASP A 100 -6.24 17.04 19.68
N ILE A 101 -7.41 17.18 19.04
CA ILE A 101 -8.17 16.05 18.45
C ILE A 101 -7.54 15.59 17.13
N ASN A 102 -7.13 16.51 16.26
CA ASN A 102 -6.56 16.23 14.95
C ASN A 102 -5.28 17.04 14.69
N PRO A 103 -4.10 16.49 15.03
CA PRO A 103 -2.81 17.18 14.87
C PRO A 103 -2.46 17.54 13.42
N ARG A 104 -3.09 16.89 12.44
CA ARG A 104 -2.82 17.08 11.00
C ARG A 104 -3.78 18.05 10.32
N SER A 105 -4.68 18.70 11.07
CA SER A 105 -5.63 19.67 10.52
C SER A 105 -4.92 20.89 9.92
N ARG A 106 -4.92 20.97 8.58
CA ARG A 106 -4.32 22.11 7.84
C ARG A 106 -5.07 23.42 8.09
N LEU A 107 -6.39 23.35 8.30
CA LEU A 107 -7.25 24.53 8.50
C LEU A 107 -6.97 25.20 9.85
N ALA A 108 -6.95 24.43 10.95
CA ALA A 108 -6.64 24.97 12.29
C ALA A 108 -5.24 25.60 12.33
N ARG A 109 -4.24 24.92 11.76
CA ARG A 109 -2.87 25.43 11.72
C ARG A 109 -2.75 26.71 10.90
N ARG A 110 -3.43 26.80 9.76
CA ARG A 110 -3.47 28.02 8.93
C ARG A 110 -4.16 29.17 9.66
N GLY A 111 -5.30 28.91 10.30
CA GLY A 111 -6.02 29.90 11.11
C GLY A 111 -5.14 30.48 12.23
N LEU A 112 -4.50 29.63 13.02
CA LEU A 112 -3.61 30.04 14.11
C LEU A 112 -2.40 30.82 13.64
N VAL A 113 -1.70 30.33 12.61
CA VAL A 113 -0.51 31.02 12.07
C VAL A 113 -0.91 32.36 11.45
N GLY A 114 -2.01 32.40 10.71
CA GLY A 114 -2.55 33.62 10.11
C GLY A 114 -2.92 34.65 11.15
N LEU A 115 -3.72 34.26 12.15
CA LEU A 115 -4.14 35.15 13.22
C LEU A 115 -2.97 35.63 14.06
N ARG A 116 -2.02 34.76 14.42
CA ARG A 116 -0.81 35.14 15.18
C ARG A 116 0.02 36.20 14.44
N ARG A 117 0.23 36.03 13.13
CA ARG A 117 0.93 37.03 12.30
C ARG A 117 0.16 38.33 12.22
N ALA A 118 -1.16 38.26 12.05
CA ALA A 118 -2.01 39.44 11.94
C ALA A 118 -2.11 40.23 13.27
N LEU A 119 -2.14 39.54 14.41
CA LEU A 119 -2.08 40.16 15.74
C LEU A 119 -0.71 40.84 15.97
N ALA A 120 0.39 40.17 15.62
CA ALA A 120 1.73 40.74 15.74
C ALA A 120 1.92 42.01 14.87
N ALA A 121 1.30 42.04 13.69
CA ALA A 121 1.32 43.20 12.79
C ALA A 121 0.23 44.24 13.09
N ASN A 122 -0.57 44.06 14.16
CA ASN A 122 -1.74 44.88 14.51
C ASN A 122 -2.75 45.07 13.34
N ARG A 123 -2.94 44.02 12.55
CA ARG A 123 -3.83 43.96 11.37
C ARG A 123 -4.87 42.85 11.46
N ALA A 124 -5.11 42.30 12.65
CA ALA A 124 -6.04 41.19 12.86
C ALA A 124 -7.46 41.46 12.30
N ALA A 125 -8.04 42.62 12.61
CA ALA A 125 -9.37 43.00 12.12
C ALA A 125 -9.45 43.12 10.58
N VAL A 126 -8.36 43.55 9.93
CA VAL A 126 -8.25 43.67 8.47
C VAL A 126 -8.06 42.30 7.83
N TRP A 127 -7.19 41.47 8.42
CA TRP A 127 -6.88 40.13 7.93
C TRP A 127 -8.12 39.24 7.93
N VAL A 128 -8.93 39.26 8.98
CA VAL A 128 -10.13 38.44 9.01
C VAL A 128 -11.10 38.81 7.89
N ARG A 129 -11.16 40.09 7.49
CA ARG A 129 -11.95 40.60 6.34
C ARG A 129 -11.36 40.29 4.98
N SER A 130 -10.12 39.81 4.92
CA SER A 130 -9.44 39.47 3.67
C SER A 130 -10.03 38.22 3.00
N PRO A 131 -9.86 38.07 1.68
CA PRO A 131 -10.22 36.83 0.98
C PRO A 131 -9.36 35.63 1.42
N GLU A 132 -8.17 35.85 1.98
CA GLU A 132 -7.30 34.79 2.49
C GLU A 132 -7.95 34.03 3.64
N PHE A 133 -8.70 34.76 4.49
CA PHE A 133 -9.41 34.19 5.64
C PHE A 133 -10.46 33.14 5.24
N LYS A 134 -11.03 33.23 4.03
CA LYS A 134 -11.99 32.23 3.52
C LYS A 134 -11.41 30.82 3.51
N HIS A 135 -10.09 30.67 3.33
CA HIS A 135 -9.41 29.38 3.33
C HIS A 135 -9.21 28.78 4.72
N CYS A 136 -9.58 29.49 5.79
CA CYS A 136 -9.53 29.00 7.17
C CYS A 136 -10.90 28.52 7.65
N VAL A 137 -11.96 28.73 6.86
CA VAL A 137 -13.34 28.31 7.17
C VAL A 137 -13.57 26.93 6.58
N PRO A 138 -14.01 25.92 7.36
CA PRO A 138 -14.31 24.60 6.83
C PRO A 138 -15.60 24.64 5.99
N THR A 139 -15.75 23.66 5.10
CA THR A 139 -17.02 23.43 4.40
C THR A 139 -17.85 22.45 5.20
N LEU A 140 -18.77 22.95 6.03
CA LEU A 140 -19.63 22.13 6.90
C LEU A 140 -20.50 21.12 6.14
N ILE A 141 -20.81 21.45 4.87
CA ILE A 141 -21.58 20.57 3.99
C ILE A 141 -20.82 20.45 2.68
N ARG A 142 -20.36 19.23 2.39
CA ARG A 142 -19.75 18.92 1.10
C ARG A 142 -20.83 19.07 0.02
N LYS A 143 -20.70 20.08 -0.83
CA LYS A 143 -21.45 20.21 -2.09
C LYS A 143 -21.00 19.06 -3.00
N GLY A 144 -21.56 17.87 -2.81
CA GLY A 144 -21.33 16.74 -3.72
C GLY A 144 -21.71 17.14 -5.15
N LEU A 145 -21.08 16.50 -6.15
CA LEU A 145 -21.44 16.78 -7.54
C LEU A 145 -22.95 16.59 -7.72
N PRO A 146 -23.64 17.52 -8.40
CA PRO A 146 -25.05 17.34 -8.69
C PRO A 146 -25.22 16.03 -9.48
N PRO A 147 -26.29 15.25 -9.22
CA PRO A 147 -26.44 13.91 -9.79
C PRO A 147 -26.40 13.89 -11.32
N GLN A 148 -26.81 14.98 -11.96
CA GLN A 148 -26.74 15.17 -13.42
C GLN A 148 -25.31 15.29 -13.99
N TRP A 149 -24.31 15.63 -13.15
CA TRP A 149 -22.90 15.66 -13.53
C TRP A 149 -22.19 14.36 -13.13
N ALA A 150 -22.63 13.68 -12.07
CA ALA A 150 -22.07 12.39 -11.67
C ALA A 150 -22.18 11.34 -12.79
N SER A 151 -23.33 11.26 -13.47
CA SER A 151 -23.51 10.36 -14.62
C SER A 151 -22.60 10.72 -15.80
N ARG A 152 -22.38 12.02 -16.06
CA ARG A 152 -21.47 12.49 -17.11
C ARG A 152 -20.01 12.17 -16.80
N VAL A 153 -19.58 12.33 -15.54
CA VAL A 153 -18.23 11.99 -15.10
C VAL A 153 -17.99 10.48 -15.20
N VAL A 154 -18.95 9.66 -14.76
CA VAL A 154 -18.87 8.20 -14.90
C VAL A 154 -18.79 7.81 -16.38
N PHE A 155 -19.60 8.43 -17.25
CA PHE A 155 -19.57 8.17 -18.68
C PHE A 155 -18.21 8.52 -19.31
N VAL A 156 -17.61 9.66 -18.94
CA VAL A 156 -16.28 10.07 -19.41
C VAL A 156 -15.20 9.12 -18.90
N VAL A 157 -15.26 8.67 -17.64
CA VAL A 157 -14.30 7.71 -17.07
C VAL A 157 -14.42 6.34 -17.75
N VAL A 158 -15.64 5.88 -18.04
CA VAL A 158 -15.87 4.63 -18.77
C VAL A 158 -15.37 4.73 -20.21
N LEU A 159 -15.62 5.84 -20.91
CA LEU A 159 -15.07 6.09 -22.25
C LEU A 159 -13.55 6.15 -22.27
N ALA A 160 -12.94 6.83 -21.29
CA ALA A 160 -11.50 6.90 -21.16
C ALA A 160 -10.90 5.52 -20.85
N GLY A 161 -11.54 4.73 -20.00
CA GLY A 161 -11.16 3.35 -19.71
C GLY A 161 -11.27 2.43 -20.94
N ALA A 162 -12.35 2.58 -21.71
CA ALA A 162 -12.53 1.83 -22.96
C ALA A 162 -11.49 2.22 -24.02
N ALA A 163 -11.21 3.51 -24.20
CA ALA A 163 -10.18 3.99 -25.10
C ALA A 163 -8.78 3.51 -24.67
N MET A 164 -8.47 3.51 -23.37
CA MET A 164 -7.23 2.95 -22.82
C MET A 164 -7.14 1.44 -23.07
N GLY A 165 -8.25 0.71 -22.89
CA GLY A 165 -8.31 -0.73 -23.18
C GLY A 165 -8.08 -1.05 -24.65
N VAL A 166 -8.66 -0.27 -25.57
CA VAL A 166 -8.42 -0.40 -27.02
C VAL A 166 -6.97 -0.07 -27.37
N TYR A 167 -6.38 0.99 -26.78
CA TYR A 167 -4.99 1.35 -27.00
C TYR A 167 -4.02 0.24 -26.53
N LEU A 168 -4.21 -0.28 -25.33
CA LEU A 168 -3.41 -1.37 -24.78
C LEU A 168 -3.61 -2.68 -25.56
N GLY A 169 -4.83 -2.97 -26.01
CA GLY A 169 -5.15 -4.12 -26.85
C GLY A 169 -4.54 -4.05 -28.24
N TRP A 170 -4.52 -2.85 -28.86
CA TRP A 170 -3.88 -2.62 -30.15
C TRP A 170 -2.36 -2.84 -30.08
N ASP A 171 -1.70 -2.32 -29.05
CA ASP A 171 -0.26 -2.49 -28.82
C ASP A 171 0.10 -3.97 -28.58
N PHE A 172 -0.78 -4.73 -27.90
CA PHE A 172 -0.57 -6.18 -27.67
C PHE A 172 -0.72 -7.03 -28.95
N VAL A 173 -1.64 -6.67 -29.85
CA VAL A 173 -1.84 -7.39 -31.12
C VAL A 173 -0.74 -7.08 -32.13
N HIS A 174 -0.28 -5.82 -32.21
CA HIS A 174 0.80 -5.43 -33.15
C HIS A 174 2.22 -5.77 -32.66
N LYS A 175 2.43 -6.00 -31.36
CA LYS A 175 3.73 -6.47 -30.83
C LYS A 175 4.01 -7.96 -31.05
N LYS A 176 3.06 -8.75 -31.56
CA LYS A 176 3.31 -10.18 -31.84
C LYS A 176 4.08 -10.44 -33.15
N ASP A 177 4.08 -9.49 -34.08
CA ASP A 177 4.74 -9.66 -35.40
C ASP A 177 6.03 -8.83 -35.57
N ALA A 178 6.34 -7.97 -34.59
CA ALA A 178 7.58 -7.20 -34.58
C ALA A 178 8.58 -7.82 -33.59
N SER A 179 9.53 -8.60 -34.11
CA SER A 179 10.79 -8.88 -33.38
C SER A 179 11.36 -7.56 -32.86
N PRO A 180 11.51 -7.37 -31.54
CA PRO A 180 12.01 -6.11 -31.03
C PRO A 180 13.52 -6.01 -31.30
N GLU A 181 13.89 -5.07 -32.16
CA GLU A 181 15.20 -4.42 -32.08
C GLU A 181 15.44 -3.97 -30.62
N PRO A 182 16.67 -4.08 -30.09
CA PRO A 182 16.95 -3.70 -28.73
C PRO A 182 16.84 -2.18 -28.57
N ALA A 183 15.71 -1.73 -28.04
CA ALA A 183 15.57 -0.39 -27.50
C ALA A 183 16.63 -0.21 -26.41
N LYS A 184 17.42 0.86 -26.53
CA LYS A 184 18.43 1.27 -25.54
C LYS A 184 17.78 1.34 -24.15
N VAL A 185 18.09 0.35 -23.34
CA VAL A 185 17.73 0.29 -21.92
C VAL A 185 18.35 1.51 -21.24
N ALA A 186 17.51 2.36 -20.66
CA ALA A 186 17.95 3.38 -19.72
C ALA A 186 18.74 2.65 -18.62
N GLN A 187 20.02 3.00 -18.47
CA GLN A 187 20.96 2.33 -17.57
C GLN A 187 20.46 2.43 -16.12
N THR A 188 19.71 1.43 -15.67
CA THR A 188 19.63 1.09 -14.25
C THR A 188 21.07 0.87 -13.78
N PRO A 189 21.50 1.43 -12.64
CA PRO A 189 22.88 1.25 -12.19
C PRO A 189 23.20 -0.24 -12.11
N GLU A 190 24.12 -0.68 -12.98
CA GLU A 190 24.52 -2.08 -13.07
C GLU A 190 24.99 -2.56 -11.70
N ARG A 191 24.45 -3.69 -11.27
CA ARG A 191 24.91 -4.34 -10.05
C ARG A 191 26.39 -4.69 -10.21
N PRO A 192 27.27 -4.30 -9.27
CA PRO A 192 28.68 -4.67 -9.36
C PRO A 192 28.81 -6.20 -9.38
N GLY A 193 29.33 -6.70 -10.49
CA GLY A 193 29.54 -8.12 -10.79
C GLY A 193 30.68 -8.27 -11.79
N PRO A 194 31.09 -9.50 -12.12
CA PRO A 194 32.17 -9.72 -13.07
C PRO A 194 31.85 -9.07 -14.42
N ALA A 195 32.76 -8.23 -14.93
CA ALA A 195 32.66 -7.67 -16.27
C ALA A 195 32.83 -8.80 -17.28
N GLU A 196 31.73 -9.25 -17.89
CA GLU A 196 31.77 -10.41 -18.79
C GLU A 196 31.67 -10.04 -20.28
N PRO A 197 32.59 -10.58 -21.12
CA PRO A 197 32.51 -10.45 -22.56
C PRO A 197 31.35 -11.29 -23.14
N SER A 198 30.70 -10.75 -24.17
CA SER A 198 29.60 -11.36 -24.92
C SER A 198 29.91 -12.81 -25.36
N LEU A 199 28.89 -13.68 -25.31
CA LEU A 199 28.89 -15.11 -25.69
C LEU A 199 29.25 -15.43 -27.17
N GLY A 200 29.90 -14.51 -27.88
CA GLY A 200 29.97 -14.49 -29.35
C GLY A 200 30.49 -15.76 -30.02
N THR A 201 31.56 -16.38 -29.51
CA THR A 201 32.35 -17.36 -30.29
C THR A 201 32.59 -18.71 -29.62
N LEU A 202 31.99 -18.98 -28.46
CA LEU A 202 32.17 -20.27 -27.77
C LEU A 202 31.06 -21.27 -28.16
N PRO A 203 31.35 -22.58 -28.21
CA PRO A 203 30.32 -23.60 -28.39
C PRO A 203 29.30 -23.47 -27.26
N VAL A 204 28.01 -23.41 -27.60
CA VAL A 204 26.92 -23.12 -26.67
C VAL A 204 26.35 -24.42 -26.07
N VAL A 205 26.38 -25.49 -26.85
CA VAL A 205 25.84 -26.81 -26.50
C VAL A 205 26.90 -27.86 -26.75
N GLN A 206 26.89 -28.91 -25.93
CA GLN A 206 27.69 -30.12 -26.14
C GLN A 206 26.86 -31.16 -26.93
N SER A 207 27.48 -32.04 -27.70
CA SER A 207 26.73 -33.05 -28.46
C SER A 207 26.63 -34.40 -27.71
N ASP A 208 27.48 -34.61 -26.71
CA ASP A 208 27.67 -35.89 -26.04
C ASP A 208 27.43 -35.78 -24.52
N GLY A 209 26.48 -36.56 -23.99
CA GLY A 209 26.27 -36.72 -22.54
C GLY A 209 24.82 -37.08 -22.15
N LEU A 210 24.65 -37.63 -20.95
CA LEU A 210 23.35 -37.85 -20.31
C LEU A 210 22.99 -36.63 -19.46
N TRP A 211 21.96 -35.90 -19.87
CA TRP A 211 21.58 -34.63 -19.26
C TRP A 211 20.14 -34.68 -18.78
N THR A 212 19.88 -34.06 -17.62
CA THR A 212 18.53 -33.99 -17.07
C THR A 212 17.62 -33.12 -17.94
N ILE A 213 18.18 -32.07 -18.57
CA ILE A 213 17.45 -31.14 -19.44
C ILE A 213 18.17 -31.01 -20.78
N THR A 214 17.45 -31.19 -21.88
CA THR A 214 17.94 -30.95 -23.24
C THR A 214 17.44 -29.59 -23.72
N LEU A 215 18.35 -28.69 -24.12
CA LEU A 215 18.02 -27.35 -24.62
C LEU A 215 18.61 -27.16 -26.03
N THR A 216 17.99 -26.30 -26.81
CA THR A 216 18.55 -25.83 -28.08
C THR A 216 19.54 -24.68 -27.85
N ASP A 217 20.42 -24.41 -28.82
CA ASP A 217 21.37 -23.28 -28.76
C ASP A 217 20.68 -21.94 -28.46
N SER A 218 19.51 -21.71 -29.04
CA SER A 218 18.70 -20.51 -28.82
C SER A 218 18.13 -20.48 -27.40
N GLU A 219 17.67 -21.61 -26.87
CA GLU A 219 17.16 -21.72 -25.50
C GLU A 219 18.25 -21.55 -24.44
N VAL A 220 19.47 -22.03 -24.69
CA VAL A 220 20.62 -21.80 -23.78
C VAL A 220 20.96 -20.31 -23.74
N ARG A 221 21.05 -19.64 -24.89
CA ARG A 221 21.30 -18.19 -24.96
C ARG A 221 20.19 -17.40 -24.27
N LYS A 222 18.93 -17.78 -24.49
CA LYS A 222 17.78 -17.16 -23.84
C LYS A 222 17.82 -17.35 -22.32
N THR A 223 18.05 -18.57 -21.85
CA THR A 223 18.12 -18.90 -20.41
C THR A 223 19.26 -18.13 -19.74
N TRP A 224 20.41 -17.99 -20.40
CA TRP A 224 21.52 -17.16 -19.93
C TRP A 224 21.13 -15.67 -19.84
N ALA A 225 20.50 -15.12 -20.88
CA ALA A 225 20.04 -13.73 -20.88
C ALA A 225 19.00 -13.47 -19.77
N GLU A 226 18.08 -14.41 -19.56
CA GLU A 226 17.10 -14.34 -18.46
C GLU A 226 17.79 -14.36 -17.08
N ALA A 227 18.78 -15.25 -16.88
CA ALA A 227 19.56 -15.29 -15.65
C ALA A 227 20.27 -13.95 -15.37
N GLN A 228 20.85 -13.32 -16.40
CA GLN A 228 21.50 -12.01 -16.29
C GLN A 228 20.49 -10.90 -15.98
N ASN A 229 19.34 -10.88 -16.67
CA ASN A 229 18.30 -9.87 -16.43
C ASN A 229 17.77 -9.95 -15.01
N TYR A 230 17.43 -11.15 -14.52
CA TYR A 230 16.98 -11.33 -13.13
C TYR A 230 18.04 -10.92 -12.11
N PHE A 231 19.32 -11.18 -12.39
CA PHE A 231 20.44 -10.75 -11.54
C PHE A 231 20.53 -9.22 -11.44
N GLN A 232 20.36 -8.51 -12.57
CA GLN A 232 20.36 -7.04 -12.62
C GLN A 232 19.11 -6.43 -11.97
N GLU A 233 17.97 -7.12 -12.04
CA GLU A 233 16.72 -6.73 -11.36
C GLU A 233 16.71 -7.05 -9.85
N TYR A 234 17.81 -7.58 -9.29
CA TYR A 234 17.91 -8.06 -7.90
C TYR A 234 16.91 -9.19 -7.55
N ARG A 235 16.42 -9.90 -8.57
CA ARG A 235 15.52 -11.07 -8.42
C ARG A 235 16.34 -12.35 -8.33
N ASP A 236 17.13 -12.43 -7.26
CA ASP A 236 18.21 -13.43 -7.11
C ASP A 236 17.72 -14.88 -7.10
N SER A 237 16.50 -15.15 -6.61
CA SER A 237 15.93 -16.50 -6.62
C SER A 237 15.55 -16.98 -8.02
N LEU A 238 15.06 -16.09 -8.88
CA LEU A 238 14.78 -16.42 -10.29
C LEU A 238 16.07 -16.55 -11.08
N ALA A 239 17.05 -15.66 -10.85
CA ALA A 239 18.37 -15.79 -11.44
C ALA A 239 19.00 -17.14 -11.07
N ARG A 240 18.90 -17.55 -9.80
CA ARG A 240 19.38 -18.85 -9.32
C ARG A 240 18.71 -20.02 -10.02
N ARG A 241 17.39 -19.98 -10.21
CA ARG A 241 16.64 -21.02 -10.92
C ARG A 241 17.13 -21.19 -12.37
N GLU A 242 17.30 -20.09 -13.10
CA GLU A 242 17.80 -20.15 -14.49
C GLU A 242 19.26 -20.61 -14.55
N ILE A 243 20.09 -20.22 -13.58
CA ILE A 243 21.45 -20.77 -13.43
C ILE A 243 21.39 -22.28 -13.23
N ASN A 244 20.56 -22.79 -12.33
CA ASN A 244 20.41 -24.23 -12.11
C ASN A 244 19.94 -24.96 -13.37
N LYS A 245 19.00 -24.37 -14.12
CA LYS A 245 18.55 -24.91 -15.41
C LYS A 245 19.71 -25.07 -16.38
N LEU A 246 20.58 -24.07 -16.50
CA LEU A 246 21.79 -24.15 -17.33
C LEU A 246 22.74 -25.25 -16.83
N LEU A 247 22.96 -25.36 -15.53
CA LEU A 247 23.86 -26.35 -14.93
C LEU A 247 23.38 -27.79 -15.14
N LEU A 248 22.06 -28.02 -15.02
CA LEU A 248 21.41 -29.31 -15.26
C LEU A 248 21.21 -29.63 -16.74
N SER A 249 21.41 -28.63 -17.60
CA SER A 249 21.24 -28.78 -19.04
C SER A 249 22.50 -29.25 -19.75
N ASN A 250 22.21 -29.70 -20.95
CA ASN A 250 22.94 -29.63 -22.21
C ASN A 250 23.93 -28.47 -22.52
N ALA A 251 23.94 -27.37 -21.75
CA ALA A 251 24.84 -26.24 -22.01
C ALA A 251 26.33 -26.62 -21.91
N SER A 252 27.17 -25.93 -22.68
CA SER A 252 28.63 -26.17 -22.66
C SER A 252 29.27 -25.84 -21.31
N GLU A 253 30.39 -26.51 -21.00
CA GLU A 253 31.07 -26.32 -19.71
C GLU A 253 31.53 -24.88 -19.48
N SER A 254 31.87 -24.13 -20.54
CA SER A 254 32.23 -22.72 -20.44
C SER A 254 31.06 -21.86 -19.95
N ILE A 255 29.83 -22.12 -20.43
CA ILE A 255 28.61 -21.44 -19.96
C ILE A 255 28.31 -21.84 -18.52
N LYS A 256 28.46 -23.13 -18.18
CA LYS A 256 28.26 -23.61 -16.82
C LYS A 256 29.25 -22.96 -15.84
N GLN A 257 30.52 -22.81 -16.21
CA GLN A 257 31.51 -22.12 -15.39
C GLN A 257 31.15 -20.65 -15.14
N ARG A 258 30.69 -19.92 -16.17
CA ARG A 258 30.21 -18.53 -16.01
C ARG A 258 28.98 -18.46 -15.11
N ALA A 259 28.02 -19.36 -15.31
CA ALA A 259 26.82 -19.45 -14.47
C ALA A 259 27.19 -19.73 -13.01
N ARG A 260 28.18 -20.60 -12.75
CA ARG A 260 28.72 -20.81 -11.40
C ARG A 260 29.39 -19.56 -10.83
N GLY A 261 30.05 -18.77 -11.67
CA GLY A 261 30.68 -17.51 -11.29
C GLY A 261 29.72 -16.45 -10.78
N LEU A 262 28.44 -16.47 -11.19
CA LEU A 262 27.42 -15.54 -10.71
C LEU A 262 26.89 -15.89 -9.31
N ILE A 263 26.95 -17.17 -8.92
CA ILE A 263 26.36 -17.68 -7.68
C ILE A 263 26.82 -16.89 -6.43
N PRO A 264 28.12 -16.62 -6.21
CA PRO A 264 28.58 -15.93 -5.00
C PRO A 264 28.07 -14.49 -4.87
N PHE A 265 27.59 -13.89 -5.96
CA PHE A 265 27.08 -12.51 -5.96
C PHE A 265 25.59 -12.43 -5.64
N LEU A 266 24.87 -13.56 -5.63
CA LEU A 266 23.46 -13.63 -5.24
C LEU A 266 23.33 -13.35 -3.74
N ARG A 267 22.40 -12.47 -3.36
CA ARG A 267 22.16 -12.08 -1.97
C ARG A 267 21.11 -12.98 -1.34
N ALA A 268 21.23 -13.18 -0.03
CA ALA A 268 20.17 -13.79 0.74
C ALA A 268 18.94 -12.86 0.78
N PRO A 269 17.72 -13.40 0.63
CA PRO A 269 16.49 -12.62 0.69
C PRO A 269 16.19 -12.13 2.12
N ASP A 270 15.37 -11.10 2.23
CA ASP A 270 14.74 -10.68 3.49
C ASP A 270 13.22 -10.55 3.29
N PHE A 271 12.43 -10.59 4.36
CA PHE A 271 10.95 -10.54 4.28
C PHE A 271 10.42 -9.27 3.59
N THR A 272 11.20 -8.19 3.59
CA THR A 272 10.84 -6.91 2.94
C THR A 272 11.13 -6.88 1.44
N THR A 273 12.06 -7.72 0.96
CA THR A 273 12.55 -7.71 -0.43
C THR A 273 12.11 -8.93 -1.23
N PHE A 274 11.69 -9.99 -0.55
CA PHE A 274 11.31 -11.24 -1.21
C PHE A 274 9.85 -11.23 -1.69
N HIS A 275 9.67 -11.31 -3.00
CA HIS A 275 8.35 -11.34 -3.65
C HIS A 275 8.09 -12.60 -4.49
N ASP A 276 9.16 -13.29 -4.92
CA ASP A 276 9.10 -14.39 -5.88
C ASP A 276 8.97 -15.75 -5.19
N ASN A 277 7.87 -15.97 -4.47
CA ASN A 277 7.66 -17.23 -3.76
C ASN A 277 7.27 -18.38 -4.70
N VAL A 278 7.76 -19.58 -4.42
CA VAL A 278 7.41 -20.81 -5.14
C VAL A 278 6.80 -21.81 -4.17
N ASP A 279 5.66 -22.39 -4.55
CA ASP A 279 4.96 -23.36 -3.72
C ASP A 279 5.76 -24.67 -3.59
N TYR A 280 5.64 -25.30 -2.42
CA TYR A 280 6.30 -26.57 -2.13
C TYR A 280 5.92 -27.68 -3.11
N SER A 281 4.67 -27.70 -3.57
CA SER A 281 4.16 -28.67 -4.54
C SER A 281 4.92 -28.63 -5.88
N VAL A 282 5.34 -27.44 -6.32
CA VAL A 282 6.13 -27.23 -7.54
C VAL A 282 7.58 -27.62 -7.32
N VAL A 283 8.17 -27.20 -6.20
CA VAL A 283 9.57 -27.55 -5.85
C VAL A 283 9.74 -29.05 -5.72
N ARG A 284 8.76 -29.75 -5.13
CA ARG A 284 8.79 -31.21 -4.95
C ARG A 284 8.85 -31.99 -6.26
N GLN A 285 8.33 -31.45 -7.36
CA GLN A 285 8.36 -32.11 -8.66
C GLN A 285 9.77 -32.11 -9.27
N ASN A 286 10.53 -31.03 -9.11
CA ASN A 286 11.88 -30.87 -9.67
C ASN A 286 12.81 -30.14 -8.69
N PRO A 287 13.21 -30.78 -7.59
CA PRO A 287 13.88 -30.06 -6.50
C PRO A 287 15.30 -29.61 -6.87
N ASP A 288 16.00 -30.33 -7.75
CA ASP A 288 17.33 -29.94 -8.24
C ASP A 288 17.33 -28.57 -8.95
N LEU A 289 16.23 -28.21 -9.61
CA LEU A 289 16.09 -26.92 -10.29
C LEU A 289 16.04 -25.75 -9.29
N TYR A 290 15.58 -26.00 -8.06
CA TYR A 290 15.39 -24.97 -7.04
C TYR A 290 16.51 -24.96 -5.98
N GLU A 291 17.59 -25.73 -6.18
CA GLU A 291 18.75 -25.74 -5.28
C GLU A 291 19.34 -24.34 -5.08
N GLY A 292 19.38 -23.85 -3.85
CA GLY A 292 19.84 -22.52 -3.47
C GLY A 292 18.86 -21.38 -3.75
N CYS A 293 17.65 -21.67 -4.26
CA CYS A 293 16.59 -20.66 -4.40
C CYS A 293 15.97 -20.37 -3.04
N ALA A 294 15.53 -19.13 -2.84
CA ALA A 294 14.76 -18.80 -1.65
C ALA A 294 13.28 -19.16 -1.81
N VAL A 295 12.69 -19.56 -0.69
CA VAL A 295 11.26 -19.81 -0.55
C VAL A 295 10.78 -19.28 0.78
N ARG A 296 9.50 -18.91 0.81
CA ARG A 296 8.77 -18.49 2.00
C ARG A 296 7.61 -19.44 2.22
N TRP A 297 7.74 -20.30 3.22
CA TRP A 297 6.74 -21.31 3.51
C TRP A 297 6.21 -21.18 4.93
N LYS A 298 4.89 -21.30 5.04
CA LYS A 298 4.17 -21.21 6.30
C LYS A 298 3.69 -22.60 6.72
N GLY A 299 4.02 -22.99 7.95
CA GLY A 299 3.69 -24.31 8.46
C GLY A 299 3.74 -24.42 9.98
N VAL A 300 3.41 -25.61 10.48
CA VAL A 300 3.47 -25.93 11.92
C VAL A 300 4.82 -26.58 12.24
N VAL A 301 5.46 -26.11 13.30
CA VAL A 301 6.72 -26.69 13.80
C VAL A 301 6.43 -28.03 14.47
N SER A 302 7.18 -29.07 14.10
CA SER A 302 7.17 -30.40 14.71
C SER A 302 8.61 -30.91 14.89
N ASN A 303 8.82 -31.92 15.76
CA ASN A 303 10.12 -32.55 15.99
C ASN A 303 11.25 -31.53 16.31
N LEU A 304 10.93 -30.51 17.11
CA LEU A 304 11.88 -29.44 17.44
C LEU A 304 13.05 -29.96 18.30
N VAL A 305 14.26 -29.75 17.80
CA VAL A 305 15.52 -30.03 18.50
C VAL A 305 16.34 -28.75 18.59
N SER A 306 16.43 -28.20 19.80
CA SER A 306 17.22 -27.01 20.08
C SER A 306 18.64 -27.40 20.53
N GLY A 307 19.62 -27.23 19.64
CA GLY A 307 21.04 -27.38 19.96
C GLY A 307 21.70 -26.06 20.34
N LYS A 308 22.95 -26.10 20.83
CA LYS A 308 23.72 -24.89 21.20
C LYS A 308 24.08 -23.99 20.00
N THR A 309 24.20 -24.57 18.80
CA THR A 309 24.71 -23.89 17.59
C THR A 309 23.76 -23.96 16.39
N ARG A 310 22.73 -24.81 16.47
CA ARG A 310 21.73 -25.00 15.42
C ARG A 310 20.42 -25.45 16.04
N ILE A 311 19.32 -25.01 15.44
CA ILE A 311 17.97 -25.48 15.76
C ILE A 311 17.46 -26.22 14.53
N THR A 312 16.93 -27.42 14.73
CA THR A 312 16.39 -28.24 13.65
C THR A 312 14.97 -28.66 13.98
N PHE A 313 14.07 -28.60 13.02
CA PHE A 313 12.68 -29.01 13.18
C PHE A 313 12.08 -29.41 11.83
N ASP A 314 10.95 -30.08 11.85
CA ASP A 314 10.16 -30.39 10.67
C ASP A 314 9.04 -29.36 10.53
N LEU A 315 8.96 -28.72 9.37
CA LEU A 315 7.90 -27.78 9.03
C LEU A 315 6.79 -28.53 8.28
N LEU A 316 5.62 -28.60 8.91
CA LEU A 316 4.43 -29.24 8.34
C LEU A 316 3.65 -28.23 7.49
N LEU A 317 3.67 -28.41 6.18
CA LEU A 317 3.00 -27.54 5.21
C LEU A 317 1.56 -28.02 4.93
N GLY A 318 0.63 -27.08 4.74
CA GLY A 318 -0.79 -27.37 4.48
C GLY A 318 -1.69 -27.55 5.72
N PHE A 319 -1.13 -27.59 6.93
CA PHE A 319 -1.90 -27.87 8.16
C PHE A 319 -2.75 -26.69 8.68
N GLN A 320 -2.93 -25.60 7.92
CA GLN A 320 -3.59 -24.37 8.42
C GLN A 320 -5.09 -24.52 8.66
N ASN A 321 -5.77 -25.41 7.92
CA ASN A 321 -7.24 -25.58 7.95
C ASN A 321 -7.69 -27.00 8.35
N GLY A 322 -6.80 -27.85 8.88
CA GLY A 322 -7.15 -29.22 9.32
C GLY A 322 -7.47 -30.20 8.19
N GLN A 323 -7.20 -29.87 6.93
CA GLN A 323 -7.42 -30.76 5.79
C GLN A 323 -6.16 -30.86 4.93
N VAL A 324 -5.47 -32.00 5.09
CA VAL A 324 -4.35 -32.53 4.29
C VAL A 324 -2.99 -31.84 4.46
N VAL A 325 -1.99 -32.61 4.89
CA VAL A 325 -0.57 -32.22 4.91
C VAL A 325 -0.05 -32.27 3.46
N GLU A 326 0.40 -31.13 2.93
CA GLU A 326 1.02 -31.04 1.60
C GLU A 326 2.43 -31.67 1.59
N GLY A 327 3.14 -31.54 2.71
CA GLY A 327 4.44 -32.16 2.91
C GLY A 327 5.11 -31.78 4.22
N ILE A 328 6.21 -32.48 4.49
CA ILE A 328 7.07 -32.28 5.65
C ILE A 328 8.44 -31.82 5.12
N VAL A 329 8.92 -30.69 5.60
CA VAL A 329 10.20 -30.11 5.19
C VAL A 329 11.13 -29.98 6.39
N PRO A 330 12.28 -30.67 6.40
CA PRO A 330 13.28 -30.46 7.45
C PRO A 330 13.86 -29.05 7.34
N VAL A 331 13.86 -28.29 8.44
CA VAL A 331 14.38 -26.93 8.53
C VAL A 331 15.59 -26.89 9.46
N VAL A 332 16.62 -26.14 9.07
CA VAL A 332 17.81 -25.91 9.89
C VAL A 332 18.10 -24.41 10.01
N LEU A 333 18.04 -23.90 11.25
CA LEU A 333 18.41 -22.54 11.61
C LEU A 333 19.83 -22.52 12.20
N LYS A 334 20.66 -21.57 11.75
CA LYS A 334 22.01 -21.32 12.28
C LYS A 334 22.07 -20.16 13.29
N PHE A 335 20.92 -19.61 13.66
CA PHE A 335 20.80 -18.54 14.64
C PHE A 335 19.95 -19.01 15.83
N ALA A 336 20.10 -18.32 16.97
CA ALA A 336 19.30 -18.60 18.15
C ALA A 336 17.89 -18.04 17.98
N ALA A 337 16.89 -18.88 18.21
CA ALA A 337 15.48 -18.52 18.22
C ALA A 337 14.76 -19.27 19.35
N ILE A 338 13.77 -18.63 19.97
CA ILE A 338 12.89 -19.27 20.95
C ILE A 338 11.70 -19.82 20.18
N LEU A 339 11.68 -21.14 19.96
CA LEU A 339 10.61 -21.83 19.26
C LEU A 339 9.89 -22.79 20.20
N ARG A 340 8.60 -23.00 19.96
CA ARG A 340 7.80 -24.02 20.65
C ARG A 340 7.31 -25.06 19.65
N ASP A 341 7.15 -26.28 20.13
CA ASP A 341 6.52 -27.33 19.33
C ASP A 341 5.04 -26.97 19.07
N SER A 342 4.50 -27.38 17.92
CA SER A 342 3.15 -27.03 17.45
C SER A 342 2.91 -25.53 17.19
N GLN A 343 3.96 -24.71 17.12
CA GLN A 343 3.85 -23.29 16.77
C GLN A 343 3.67 -23.10 15.25
N ILE A 344 2.82 -22.15 14.84
CA ILE A 344 2.70 -21.74 13.43
C ILE A 344 3.78 -20.71 13.11
N LEU A 345 4.58 -20.99 12.09
CA LEU A 345 5.72 -20.16 11.71
C LEU A 345 5.73 -19.90 10.21
N ASP A 346 6.10 -18.69 9.83
CA ASP A 346 6.47 -18.33 8.46
C ASP A 346 7.99 -18.34 8.35
N VAL A 347 8.52 -19.24 7.51
CA VAL A 347 9.95 -19.47 7.37
C VAL A 347 10.40 -19.00 6.00
N LEU A 348 11.32 -18.04 6.00
CA LEU A 348 12.09 -17.64 4.83
C LEU A 348 13.41 -18.39 4.84
N GLY A 349 13.69 -19.16 3.80
CA GLY A 349 14.91 -19.96 3.73
C GLY A 349 15.35 -20.32 2.32
N THR A 350 16.54 -20.87 2.21
CA THR A 350 17.11 -21.39 0.96
C THR A 350 17.03 -22.90 0.90
N ILE A 351 16.65 -23.45 -0.26
CA ILE A 351 16.56 -24.89 -0.45
C ILE A 351 17.97 -25.47 -0.61
N GLU A 352 18.36 -26.43 0.22
CA GLU A 352 19.68 -27.05 0.17
C GLU A 352 19.60 -28.58 0.27
N LYS A 353 20.62 -29.25 -0.27
CA LYS A 353 20.78 -30.71 -0.12
C LYS A 353 21.37 -31.02 1.25
N GLY A 354 20.64 -31.82 2.03
CA GLY A 354 21.09 -32.32 3.31
C GLY A 354 22.09 -33.49 3.20
N PRO A 355 22.68 -33.92 4.33
CA PRO A 355 23.76 -34.93 4.40
C PRO A 355 23.37 -36.35 3.95
N LYS A 356 22.11 -36.57 3.54
CA LYS A 356 21.60 -37.85 2.99
C LYS A 356 20.92 -37.69 1.62
N GLY A 357 21.16 -36.58 0.92
CA GLY A 357 20.47 -36.25 -0.33
C GLY A 357 19.01 -35.81 -0.15
N THR A 358 18.55 -35.70 1.09
CA THR A 358 17.24 -35.16 1.46
C THR A 358 17.24 -33.64 1.31
N TRP A 359 16.24 -33.09 0.63
CA TRP A 359 16.04 -31.65 0.54
C TRP A 359 15.62 -31.08 1.89
N MET A 360 16.30 -30.02 2.31
CA MET A 360 16.05 -29.30 3.55
C MET A 360 16.02 -27.80 3.28
N LEU A 361 15.35 -27.08 4.17
CA LEU A 361 15.29 -25.63 4.14
C LEU A 361 16.32 -25.06 5.12
N HIS A 362 17.28 -24.31 4.61
CA HIS A 362 18.15 -23.52 5.45
C HIS A 362 17.47 -22.20 5.78
N GLY A 363 16.99 -22.04 7.02
CA GLY A 363 16.23 -20.85 7.39
C GLY A 363 17.15 -19.64 7.56
N VAL A 364 16.81 -18.57 6.83
CA VAL A 364 17.47 -17.27 6.87
C VAL A 364 16.78 -16.35 7.87
N ALA A 365 15.45 -16.33 7.86
CA ALA A 365 14.63 -15.55 8.76
C ALA A 365 13.32 -16.27 9.08
N ILE A 366 12.74 -15.96 10.23
CA ILE A 366 11.47 -16.53 10.68
C ILE A 366 10.56 -15.42 11.18
N GLN A 367 9.25 -15.56 10.96
CA GLN A 367 8.25 -14.64 11.44
C GLN A 367 7.09 -15.42 12.08
N GLU A 368 6.72 -15.04 13.30
CA GLU A 368 5.56 -15.61 13.99
C GLU A 368 4.28 -14.94 13.52
N ASP A 369 3.27 -15.74 13.21
CA ASP A 369 1.94 -15.23 12.85
C ASP A 369 1.13 -14.99 14.12
N GLY A 370 1.32 -13.81 14.75
CA GLY A 370 0.49 -13.37 15.88
C GLY A 370 1.18 -12.58 16.99
N PHE A 371 1.66 -11.36 16.71
CA PHE A 371 1.63 -10.27 17.70
C PHE A 371 0.64 -9.20 17.20
N LYS A 372 -0.65 -9.37 17.54
CA LYS A 372 -1.55 -8.21 17.60
C LYS A 372 -1.11 -7.41 18.82
N LEU A 373 -0.67 -6.16 18.62
CA LEU A 373 -0.58 -5.20 19.73
C LEU A 373 -1.92 -5.25 20.49
N PRO A 374 -1.93 -5.43 21.82
CA PRO A 374 -3.15 -5.19 22.56
C PRO A 374 -3.53 -3.72 22.33
N SER A 375 -4.69 -3.50 21.73
CA SER A 375 -5.36 -2.21 21.80
C SER A 375 -5.58 -1.93 23.28
N HIS A 376 -4.84 -0.98 23.84
CA HIS A 376 -5.17 -0.39 25.13
C HIS A 376 -6.54 0.27 24.99
N ASN A 377 -7.57 -0.46 25.39
CA ASN A 377 -8.77 0.09 25.99
C ASN A 377 -8.72 -0.35 27.45
N GLU A 378 -8.26 0.56 28.30
CA GLU A 378 -8.79 0.88 29.64
C GLU A 378 -8.17 2.20 30.10
#